data_AF-A0A0N1PJU8-F1
#
_entry.id   AF-A0A0N1PJU8-F1
#
_cell.length_a   1.000
_cell.length_b   1.000
_cell.length_c   1.000
_cell.angle_alpha   90.00
_cell.angle_beta   90.00
_cell.angle_gamma   90.00
#
_symmetry.space_group_name_H-M   'P 1'
#
loop_
_entity.id
_entity.type
_entity.pdbx_description
1 polymer ?
#
loop_
_entity_poly.entity_id
_entity_poly.type
_entity_poly.pdbx_seq_one_letter_code
_entity_poly.pdbx_strand_id
1 'polypeptide(L)'
;MIRSRFVSYLEEVFAKALQPPHAQTFHEVLFFSDVANVKKQIVGSPRGAIHTALSNPVYYLQCKCCILPSPESVSDTLPDVSLTYKLHRECGKHINLYDWLQAFAAIVNPTEDDQAHQDPTVQ
;
A
#
# COMPACT_ATOMS: atom_id res chain seq x y z
N MET A 1 28.24 41.85 33.14
CA MET A 1 27.06 42.70 32.87
C MET A 1 26.78 42.91 31.38
N ILE A 2 27.76 43.26 30.54
CA ILE A 2 27.54 43.47 29.09
C ILE A 2 27.17 42.18 28.34
N ARG A 3 27.82 41.05 28.66
CA ARG A 3 27.52 39.74 28.06
C ARG A 3 26.07 39.31 28.28
N SER A 4 25.57 39.40 29.52
CA SER A 4 24.19 39.02 29.84
C SER A 4 23.19 39.93 29.14
N ARG A 5 23.45 41.24 29.10
CA ARG A 5 22.58 42.19 28.40
C ARG A 5 22.52 41.92 26.89
N PHE A 6 23.66 41.59 26.28
CA PHE A 6 23.74 41.24 24.87
C PHE A 6 22.99 39.94 24.55
N VAL A 7 23.12 38.92 25.41
CA VAL A 7 22.38 37.65 25.25
C VAL A 7 20.89 37.88 25.35
N SER A 8 20.40 38.59 26.38
CA SER A 8 18.97 38.88 26.52
C SER A 8 18.41 39.69 25.36
N TYR A 9 19.21 40.62 24.80
CA TYR A 9 18.82 41.36 23.60
C TYR A 9 18.68 40.43 22.38
N LEU A 10 19.64 39.52 22.15
CA LEU A 10 19.55 38.55 21.07
C LEU A 10 18.37 37.60 21.23
N GLU A 11 18.09 37.15 22.46
CA GLU A 11 16.92 36.32 22.75
C GLU A 11 15.62 37.03 22.37
N GLU A 12 15.47 38.31 22.68
CA GLU A 12 14.29 39.09 22.31
C GLU A 12 14.16 39.26 20.79
N VAL A 13 15.27 39.52 20.10
CA VAL A 13 15.30 39.68 18.64
C VAL A 13 14.94 38.37 17.95
N PHE A 14 15.55 37.25 18.36
CA PHE A 14 15.28 35.94 17.77
C PHE A 14 13.88 35.46 18.09
N ALA A 15 13.38 35.69 19.31
CA ALA A 15 12.01 35.37 19.66
C ALA A 15 11.01 36.11 18.77
N LYS A 16 11.29 37.34 18.34
CA LYS A 16 10.41 38.09 17.43
C LYS A 16 10.60 37.70 15.96
N ALA A 17 11.84 37.47 15.53
CA ALA A 17 12.18 37.29 14.11
C ALA A 17 12.06 35.84 13.62
N LEU A 18 12.35 34.84 14.47
CA LEU A 18 12.38 33.42 14.12
C LEU A 18 11.06 32.72 14.47
N GLN A 19 9.95 33.36 14.12
CA GLN A 19 8.64 32.72 14.24
C GLN A 19 8.46 31.67 13.13
N PRO A 20 7.84 30.52 13.42
CA PRO A 20 7.51 29.54 12.39
C PRO A 20 6.65 30.19 11.31
N PRO A 21 6.91 29.95 10.01
CA PRO A 21 6.10 30.51 8.93
C PRO A 21 4.60 30.21 9.07
N HIS A 22 4.26 29.03 9.61
CA HIS A 22 2.88 28.60 9.85
C HIS A 22 2.13 29.44 10.92
N ALA A 23 2.85 30.21 11.75
CA ALA A 23 2.25 31.11 12.72
C ALA A 23 1.77 32.43 12.09
N GLN A 24 2.16 32.70 10.84
CA GLN A 24 1.73 33.88 10.10
C GLN A 24 0.45 33.61 9.31
N THR A 25 -0.43 34.61 9.24
CA THR A 25 -1.63 34.55 8.41
C THR A 25 -1.26 34.49 6.93
N PHE A 26 -1.99 33.68 6.15
CA PHE A 26 -1.78 33.51 4.72
C PHE A 26 -0.37 33.05 4.29
N HIS A 27 0.35 32.32 5.16
CA HIS A 27 1.68 31.81 4.83
C HIS A 27 1.65 30.80 3.67
N GLU A 28 0.53 30.12 3.43
CA GLU A 28 0.33 29.12 2.38
C GLU A 28 0.46 29.72 0.96
N VAL A 29 0.32 31.04 0.81
CA VAL A 29 0.50 31.72 -0.48
C VAL A 29 1.98 31.79 -0.87
N LEU A 30 2.88 31.83 0.11
CA LEU A 30 4.32 31.95 -0.09
C LEU A 30 5.06 30.61 0.08
N PHE A 31 4.50 29.70 0.85
CA PHE A 31 5.13 28.42 1.21
C PHE A 31 4.34 27.23 0.68
N PHE A 32 5.06 26.25 0.13
CA PHE A 32 4.50 24.97 -0.31
C PHE A 32 4.74 23.88 0.74
N SER A 33 3.68 23.15 1.13
CA SER A 33 3.71 22.17 2.22
C SER A 33 3.45 20.72 1.79
N ASP A 34 2.95 20.44 0.58
CA ASP A 34 2.64 19.08 0.10
C ASP A 34 3.91 18.33 -0.38
N VAL A 35 4.84 18.16 0.57
CA VAL A 35 6.11 17.46 0.35
C VAL A 35 5.89 15.99 0.03
N ALA A 36 4.83 15.38 0.55
CA ALA A 36 4.53 13.96 0.33
C ALA A 36 4.22 13.66 -1.14
N ASN A 37 3.39 14.49 -1.78
CA ASN A 37 3.08 14.34 -3.20
C ASN A 37 4.31 14.62 -4.07
N VAL A 38 5.04 15.71 -3.80
CA VAL A 38 6.29 16.02 -4.53
C VAL A 38 7.30 14.87 -4.42
N LYS A 39 7.48 14.31 -3.22
CA LYS A 39 8.35 13.14 -3.01
C LYS A 39 7.88 11.94 -3.83
N LYS A 40 6.57 11.66 -3.87
CA LYS A 40 6.01 10.55 -4.66
C LYS A 40 6.29 10.72 -6.16
N GLN A 41 6.17 11.93 -6.68
CA GLN A 41 6.42 12.25 -8.09
C GLN A 41 7.92 12.19 -8.45
N ILE A 42 8.80 12.67 -7.57
CA ILE A 42 10.25 12.73 -7.83
C ILE A 42 10.91 11.37 -7.63
N VAL A 43 10.66 10.71 -6.50
CA VAL A 43 11.37 9.46 -6.16
C VAL A 43 10.81 8.29 -6.96
N GLY A 44 9.48 8.23 -7.10
CA GLY A 44 8.79 7.10 -7.68
C GLY A 44 8.94 5.80 -6.86
N SER A 45 7.91 4.97 -6.86
CA SER A 45 8.01 3.61 -6.31
C SER A 45 7.18 2.65 -7.17
N PRO A 46 7.64 2.35 -8.40
CA PRO A 46 6.86 1.55 -9.34
C PRO A 46 6.60 0.14 -8.82
N ARG A 47 7.59 -0.50 -8.16
CA ARG A 47 7.41 -1.82 -7.54
C ARG A 47 6.39 -1.79 -6.42
N GLY A 48 6.43 -0.78 -5.55
CA GLY A 48 5.45 -0.63 -4.47
C GLY A 48 4.05 -0.37 -5.02
N ALA A 49 3.93 0.42 -6.09
CA ALA A 49 2.66 0.69 -6.75
C ALA A 49 2.05 -0.58 -7.36
N ILE A 50 2.85 -1.38 -8.08
CA ILE A 50 2.42 -2.67 -8.64
C ILE A 50 2.03 -3.65 -7.52
N HIS A 51 2.85 -3.78 -6.48
CA HIS A 51 2.55 -4.62 -5.32
C HIS A 51 1.21 -4.22 -4.66
N THR A 52 0.99 -2.92 -4.48
CA THR A 52 -0.27 -2.40 -3.92
C THR A 52 -1.45 -2.70 -4.83
N ALA A 53 -1.30 -2.51 -6.15
CA ALA A 53 -2.37 -2.76 -7.11
C ALA A 53 -2.78 -4.23 -7.16
N LEU A 54 -1.81 -5.14 -7.13
CA LEU A 54 -2.07 -6.57 -7.19
C LEU A 54 -2.56 -7.12 -5.84
N SER A 55 -2.06 -6.59 -4.72
CA SER A 55 -2.46 -7.05 -3.36
C SER A 55 -3.80 -6.47 -2.91
N ASN A 56 -4.07 -5.21 -3.25
CA ASN A 56 -5.27 -4.47 -2.86
C ASN A 56 -5.80 -3.63 -4.04
N PRO A 57 -6.53 -4.24 -4.98
CA PRO A 57 -7.04 -3.56 -6.17
C PRO A 57 -8.04 -2.45 -5.85
N VAL A 58 -8.72 -2.49 -4.68
CA VAL A 58 -9.66 -1.44 -4.23
C VAL A 58 -8.98 -0.08 -4.14
N TYR A 59 -7.69 -0.03 -3.79
CA TYR A 59 -6.94 1.22 -3.67
C TYR A 59 -6.96 2.06 -4.95
N TYR A 60 -6.96 1.40 -6.12
CA TYR A 60 -7.01 2.08 -7.43
C TYR A 60 -8.37 2.01 -8.10
N LEU A 61 -9.06 0.88 -8.03
CA LEU A 61 -10.33 0.67 -8.73
C LEU A 61 -11.54 1.26 -7.98
N GLN A 62 -11.41 1.50 -6.67
CA GLN A 62 -12.47 2.07 -5.83
C GLN A 62 -13.82 1.33 -5.93
N CYS A 63 -13.77 0.02 -6.24
CA CYS A 63 -14.94 -0.84 -6.36
C CYS A 63 -15.38 -1.37 -5.00
N LYS A 64 -16.66 -1.76 -4.90
CA LYS A 64 -17.23 -2.37 -3.68
C LYS A 64 -17.02 -3.87 -3.59
N CYS A 65 -16.85 -4.55 -4.73
CA CYS A 65 -16.75 -6.01 -4.79
C CYS A 65 -15.40 -6.54 -4.27
N CYS A 66 -14.30 -5.85 -4.54
CA CYS A 66 -12.97 -6.33 -4.14
C CYS A 66 -12.59 -5.99 -2.67
N ILE A 67 -13.54 -5.59 -1.83
CA ILE A 67 -13.28 -5.27 -0.42
C ILE A 67 -13.10 -6.58 0.35
N LEU A 68 -11.86 -6.81 0.77
CA LEU A 68 -11.45 -8.03 1.46
C LEU A 68 -11.48 -7.85 2.98
N PRO A 69 -11.97 -8.85 3.75
CA PRO A 69 -11.98 -8.80 5.21
C PRO A 69 -10.56 -8.85 5.81
N SER A 70 -9.60 -9.45 5.11
CA SER A 70 -8.19 -9.48 5.52
C SER A 70 -7.26 -9.33 4.29
N PRO A 71 -6.03 -8.82 4.45
CA PRO A 71 -5.10 -8.67 3.33
C PRO A 71 -4.68 -10.01 2.69
N GLU A 72 -4.76 -11.10 3.46
CA GLU A 72 -4.45 -12.47 3.04
C GLU A 72 -5.66 -13.14 2.37
N SER A 73 -6.88 -12.66 2.60
CA SER A 73 -8.07 -13.26 2.00
C SER A 73 -8.10 -13.11 0.47
N VAL A 74 -8.76 -14.09 -0.15
CA VAL A 74 -9.03 -14.20 -1.58
C VAL A 74 -10.55 -14.27 -1.79
N SER A 75 -11.03 -13.72 -2.90
CA SER A 75 -12.42 -13.81 -3.35
C SER A 75 -12.45 -13.90 -4.86
N ASP A 76 -13.44 -14.62 -5.37
CA ASP A 76 -13.88 -14.69 -6.77
C ASP A 76 -14.16 -13.33 -7.42
N THR A 77 -14.45 -12.31 -6.63
CA THR A 77 -14.70 -10.94 -7.11
C THR A 77 -13.43 -10.13 -7.41
N LEU A 78 -12.25 -10.67 -7.10
CA LEU A 78 -10.98 -10.01 -7.42
C LEU A 78 -10.68 -10.10 -8.92
N PRO A 79 -9.98 -9.11 -9.51
CA PRO A 79 -9.43 -9.27 -10.85
C PRO A 79 -8.49 -10.48 -10.91
N ASP A 80 -8.54 -11.24 -12.01
CA ASP A 80 -7.75 -12.48 -12.20
C ASP A 80 -6.26 -12.29 -11.90
N VAL A 81 -5.68 -11.16 -12.32
CA VAL A 81 -4.27 -10.84 -12.10
C VAL A 81 -3.95 -10.62 -10.61
N SER A 82 -4.87 -10.02 -9.85
CA SER A 82 -4.73 -9.86 -8.40
C SER A 82 -4.89 -11.19 -7.67
N LEU A 83 -5.83 -12.03 -8.11
CA LEU A 83 -6.07 -13.36 -7.54
C LEU A 83 -4.87 -14.29 -7.75
N THR A 84 -4.39 -14.40 -9.00
CA THR A 84 -3.18 -15.16 -9.34
C THR A 84 -1.95 -14.66 -8.58
N TYR A 85 -1.77 -13.34 -8.45
CA TYR A 85 -0.68 -12.76 -7.67
C TYR A 85 -0.72 -13.16 -6.20
N LYS A 86 -1.90 -13.17 -5.58
CA LYS A 86 -2.07 -13.61 -4.18
C LYS A 86 -1.72 -15.09 -4.02
N LEU A 87 -2.26 -15.95 -4.87
CA LEU A 87 -1.92 -17.39 -4.87
C LEU A 87 -0.42 -17.65 -5.07
N HIS A 88 0.22 -16.90 -5.98
CA HIS A 88 1.66 -16.97 -6.20
C HIS A 88 2.46 -16.64 -4.91
N ARG A 89 1.97 -15.70 -4.09
CA ARG A 89 2.67 -15.28 -2.85
C ARG A 89 2.61 -16.31 -1.73
N GLU A 90 1.63 -17.21 -1.76
CA GLU A 90 1.52 -18.34 -0.83
C GLU A 90 2.47 -19.49 -1.22
N CYS A 91 2.93 -19.50 -2.47
CA CYS A 91 3.88 -20.47 -2.96
C CYS A 91 5.33 -20.13 -2.55
N GLY A 92 6.18 -21.16 -2.59
CA GLY A 92 7.63 -21.01 -2.39
C GLY A 92 8.36 -20.52 -3.65
N LYS A 93 9.67 -20.75 -3.68
CA LYS A 93 10.55 -20.34 -4.80
C LYS A 93 10.16 -20.95 -6.16
N HIS A 94 9.56 -22.13 -6.16
CA HIS A 94 9.11 -22.83 -7.37
C HIS A 94 7.61 -23.04 -7.29
N ILE A 95 6.94 -22.87 -8.43
CA ILE A 95 5.48 -22.97 -8.53
C ILE A 95 5.16 -24.04 -9.58
N ASN A 96 4.40 -25.05 -9.19
CA ASN A 96 3.80 -25.99 -10.12
C ASN A 96 2.60 -25.31 -10.79
N LEU A 97 2.63 -25.18 -12.12
CA LEU A 97 1.57 -24.51 -12.86
C LEU A 97 0.23 -25.25 -12.78
N TYR A 98 0.23 -26.57 -12.65
CA TYR A 98 -1.00 -27.35 -12.53
C TYR A 98 -1.70 -27.08 -11.20
N ASP A 99 -0.96 -27.18 -10.08
CA ASP A 99 -1.51 -26.93 -8.75
C ASP A 99 -1.97 -25.46 -8.61
N TRP A 100 -1.21 -24.53 -9.19
CA TRP A 100 -1.55 -23.11 -9.19
C TRP A 100 -2.82 -22.81 -10.01
N LEU A 101 -2.99 -23.47 -11.16
CA LEU A 101 -4.21 -23.39 -11.97
C LEU A 101 -5.40 -23.99 -11.22
N GLN A 102 -5.22 -25.16 -10.59
CA GLN A 102 -6.28 -25.82 -9.82
C GLN A 102 -6.74 -24.94 -8.65
N ALA A 103 -5.81 -24.33 -7.91
CA ALA A 103 -6.12 -23.39 -6.84
C ALA A 103 -6.88 -22.15 -7.35
N PHE A 104 -6.51 -21.62 -8.51
CA PHE A 104 -7.23 -20.52 -9.14
C PHE A 104 -8.66 -20.93 -9.54
N ALA A 105 -8.80 -22.09 -10.20
CA ALA A 105 -10.10 -22.61 -10.64
C ALA A 105 -11.06 -22.86 -9.47
N ALA A 106 -10.55 -23.40 -8.35
CA ALA A 106 -11.33 -23.65 -7.15
C ALA A 106 -11.94 -22.37 -6.54
N ILE A 107 -11.29 -21.23 -6.71
CA ILE A 107 -11.78 -19.94 -6.21
C ILE A 107 -12.78 -19.30 -7.18
N VAL A 108 -12.50 -19.34 -8.49
CA VAL A 108 -13.34 -18.68 -9.50
C VAL A 108 -14.62 -19.47 -9.78
N ASN A 109 -14.53 -20.81 -9.82
CA ASN A 109 -15.65 -21.70 -10.08
C ASN A 109 -15.73 -22.73 -8.95
N PRO A 110 -16.33 -22.37 -7.80
CA PRO A 110 -16.60 -23.32 -6.73
C PRO A 110 -17.73 -24.27 -7.15
N THR A 111 -17.44 -25.17 -8.09
CA THR A 111 -18.37 -26.21 -8.57
C THR A 111 -18.04 -27.50 -7.81
N GLU A 112 -19.06 -28.27 -7.43
CA GLU A 112 -19.08 -29.36 -6.44
C GLU A 112 -18.20 -30.61 -6.71
N ASP A 113 -17.17 -30.52 -7.57
CA ASP A 113 -16.38 -31.67 -8.04
C ASP A 113 -15.15 -32.01 -7.17
N ASP A 114 -15.00 -31.39 -5.98
CA ASP A 114 -13.98 -31.78 -4.99
C ASP A 114 -14.32 -33.09 -4.22
N GLN A 115 -15.30 -33.86 -4.68
CA GLN A 115 -15.54 -35.25 -4.23
C GLN A 115 -15.01 -36.32 -5.22
N ALA A 116 -14.48 -35.95 -6.38
CA ALA A 116 -14.16 -36.92 -7.44
C ALA A 116 -12.67 -37.27 -7.61
N HIS A 117 -11.78 -36.92 -6.66
CA HIS A 117 -10.38 -37.40 -6.63
C HIS A 117 -9.96 -37.84 -5.21
N GLN A 118 -10.76 -38.69 -4.57
CA GLN A 118 -10.17 -39.76 -3.76
C GLN A 118 -9.86 -40.91 -4.73
N ASP A 119 -8.63 -40.97 -5.23
CA ASP A 119 -8.12 -42.17 -5.89
C ASP A 119 -8.28 -43.36 -4.93
N PRO A 120 -9.10 -44.38 -5.23
CA PRO A 120 -8.98 -45.66 -4.57
C PRO A 120 -7.86 -46.44 -5.27
N THR A 121 -7.03 -47.10 -4.46
CA THR A 121 -6.12 -48.21 -4.82
C THR A 121 -4.86 -47.90 -5.64
N VAL A 122 -3.71 -47.97 -4.96
CA VAL A 122 -2.62 -48.85 -5.41
C VAL A 122 -2.30 -49.82 -4.26
N GLN A 123 -2.39 -51.11 -4.59
CA GLN A 123 -2.07 -52.27 -3.75
C GLN A 123 -0.59 -52.35 -3.39
#